data_AF-A0A3D0C369-F1
#
_entry.id   AF-A0A3D0C369-F1
#
_cell.length_a   1.000
_cell.length_b   1.000
_cell.length_c   1.000
_cell.angle_alpha   90.00
_cell.angle_beta   90.00
_cell.angle_gamma   90.00
#
_symmetry.space_group_name_H-M   'P 1'
#
loop_
_entity.id
_entity.type
_entity.pdbx_description
1 polymer ?
#
loop_
_entity_poly.entity_id
_entity_poly.type
_entity_poly.pdbx_seq_one_letter_code
_entity_poly.pdbx_strand_id
1 'polypeptide(L)' 'IWAISSENNDKIALVDPGDALVCIEYLQTNNLMLTAILITHHHSDHVGGIAKLL' A
#
# COMPACT_ATOMS: atom_id res chain seq x y z
N ILE A 1 -6.06 3.87 -5.32
CA ILE A 1 -5.03 3.53 -4.31
C ILE A 1 -4.66 4.80 -3.56
N TRP A 2 -4.65 4.76 -2.23
CA TRP A 2 -4.18 5.86 -1.38
C TRP A 2 -3.07 5.38 -0.46
N ALA A 3 -2.25 6.30 0.03
CA ALA A 3 -1.21 6.04 1.02
C ALA A 3 -1.37 7.02 2.19
N ILE A 4 -1.47 6.51 3.42
CA ILE A 4 -1.68 7.30 4.63
C ILE A 4 -0.42 7.21 5.48
N SER A 5 0.27 8.34 5.62
CA SER A 5 1.49 8.50 6.41
C SER A 5 1.29 9.51 7.55
N SER A 6 2.14 9.43 8.57
CA SER A 6 2.23 10.45 9.62
C SER A 6 3.50 11.28 9.42
N GLU A 7 3.47 12.55 9.81
CA GLU A 7 4.67 13.38 9.80
C GLU A 7 5.73 12.79 10.76
N ASN A 8 6.99 12.78 10.32
CA ASN A 8 8.17 12.31 11.08
C ASN A 8 8.26 10.79 11.34
N ASN A 9 7.63 9.93 10.52
CA ASN A 9 8.01 8.51 10.46
C ASN A 9 7.93 7.94 9.03
N ASP A 10 8.53 6.77 8.85
CA ASP A 10 8.58 6.03 7.58
C ASP A 10 7.43 5.02 7.43
N LYS A 11 6.53 4.93 8.42
CA LYS A 11 5.45 3.94 8.45
C LYS A 11 4.27 4.44 7.66
N ILE A 12 3.73 3.57 6.81
CA ILE A 12 2.60 3.90 5.96
C ILE A 12 1.54 2.81 5.96
N ALA A 13 0.30 3.23 5.73
CA ALA A 13 -0.81 2.34 5.40
C ALA A 13 -1.21 2.55 3.94
N LEU A 14 -1.40 1.45 3.18
CA LEU A 14 -1.98 1.52 1.83
C LEU A 14 -3.48 1.25 1.89
N VAL A 15 -4.25 1.97 1.07
CA VAL A 15 -5.68 1.74 0.90
C VAL A 15 -5.93 1.21 -0.52
N ASP A 16 -6.60 0.05 -0.58
CA ASP A 16 -7.01 -0.63 -1.80
C ASP A 16 -5.87 -0.86 -2.82
N PRO A 17 -4.79 -1.58 -2.46
CA PRO A 17 -3.68 -1.87 -3.38
C PRO A 17 -4.08 -2.89 -4.45
N GLY A 18 -4.73 -2.42 -5.52
CA GLY A 18 -5.10 -3.23 -6.68
C GLY A 18 -3.93 -3.78 -7.49
N ASP A 19 -2.81 -3.06 -7.54
CA ASP A 19 -1.57 -3.46 -8.19
C ASP A 19 -0.39 -3.30 -7.21
N ALA A 20 0.33 -4.39 -6.97
CA ALA A 20 1.47 -4.42 -6.06
C ALA A 20 2.69 -3.68 -6.60
N LEU A 21 2.91 -3.67 -7.92
CA LEU A 21 4.15 -3.13 -8.50
C LEU A 21 4.30 -1.63 -8.24
N VAL A 22 3.24 -0.87 -8.52
CA VAL A 22 3.20 0.58 -8.26
C VAL A 22 3.33 0.88 -6.76
N CYS A 23 2.78 0.02 -5.90
CA CYS A 23 2.89 0.15 -4.45
C CYS A 23 4.33 -0.09 -3.97
N ILE A 24 4.98 -1.16 -4.45
CA ILE A 24 6.37 -1.49 -4.11
C ILE A 24 7.32 -0.39 -4.58
N GLU A 25 7.17 0.08 -5.82
CA GLU A 25 7.99 1.16 -6.38
C GLU A 25 7.87 2.44 -5.55
N TYR A 26 6.64 2.81 -5.16
CA TYR A 26 6.40 3.96 -4.30
C TYR A 26 7.05 3.80 -2.92
N LEU A 27 6.90 2.64 -2.28
CA LEU A 27 7.52 2.35 -0.97
C LEU A 27 9.05 2.43 -1.03
N GLN A 28 9.66 1.83 -2.06
CA GLN A 28 11.11 1.81 -2.23
C GLN A 28 11.69 3.20 -2.54
N THR A 29 11.05 3.94 -3.45
CA THR A 29 11.50 5.28 -3.87
C THR A 29 11.50 6.27 -2.71
N ASN A 30 10.55 6.12 -1.78
CA ASN A 30 10.39 7.02 -0.64
C ASN A 30 10.96 6.47 0.66
N ASN A 31 11.62 5.29 0.64
CA ASN A 31 12.15 4.61 1.81
C ASN A 31 11.09 4.44 2.93
N LEU A 32 9.90 3.96 2.55
CA LEU A 32 8.76 3.77 3.44
C LEU A 32 8.56 2.30 3.80
N MET A 33 8.07 2.06 5.01
CA MET A 33 7.71 0.76 5.55
C MET A 33 6.19 0.58 5.55
N LEU A 34 5.70 -0.40 4.78
CA LEU A 34 4.29 -0.78 4.81
C LEU A 34 3.96 -1.47 6.15
N THR A 35 3.00 -0.93 6.89
CA THR A 35 2.59 -1.46 8.20
C THR A 35 1.14 -1.87 8.29
N ALA A 36 0.30 -1.39 7.37
CA ALA A 36 -1.12 -1.73 7.33
C ALA A 36 -1.66 -1.66 5.89
N ILE A 37 -2.67 -2.49 5.62
CA ILE A 37 -3.47 -2.43 4.40
C ILE A 37 -4.93 -2.28 4.82
N LEU A 38 -5.61 -1.26 4.29
CA LEU A 38 -7.04 -1.05 4.48
C LEU A 38 -7.76 -1.36 3.16
N ILE A 39 -8.80 -2.18 3.24
CA ILE A 39 -9.59 -2.61 2.08
C ILE A 39 -11.02 -2.10 2.23
N THR A 40 -11.52 -1.44 1.20
CA THR A 40 -12.92 -0.97 1.14
C THR A 40 -13.88 -2.09 0.76
N HIS A 41 -13.54 -2.88 -0.27
CA HIS A 41 -14.31 -4.03 -0.74
C HIS A 41 -13.44 -5.01 -1.55
N HIS A 42 -14.03 -6.13 -1.99
CA HIS A 42 -13.31 -7.31 -2.47
C HIS A 42 -13.05 -7.36 -3.99
N HIS A 43 -13.41 -6.32 -4.76
CA HIS A 43 -13.15 -6.34 -6.20
C HIS A 43 -11.64 -6.37 -6.48
N SER A 44 -11.27 -7.02 -7.59
CA SER A 44 -9.87 -7.30 -7.94
C SER A 44 -9.01 -6.05 -8.08
N ASP A 45 -9.58 -4.93 -8.52
CA ASP A 45 -8.92 -3.63 -8.62
C ASP A 45 -8.63 -2.97 -7.27
N HIS A 46 -9.13 -3.53 -6.16
CA HIS A 46 -8.85 -3.09 -4.78
C HIS A 46 -7.97 -4.08 -4.01
N VAL A 47 -8.02 -5.38 -4.33
CA VAL A 47 -7.31 -6.44 -3.58
C VAL A 47 -6.22 -7.17 -4.36
N GLY A 48 -6.09 -6.92 -5.66
CA GLY A 48 -5.25 -7.69 -6.58
C GLY A 48 -3.76 -7.67 -6.24
N GLY A 49 -3.27 -6.64 -5.55
CA GLY A 49 -1.86 -6.50 -5.16
C GLY A 49 -1.52 -7.08 -3.78
N ILE A 50 -2.50 -7.43 -2.94
CA ILE A 50 -2.26 -7.76 -1.52
C ILE A 50 -1.28 -8.93 -1.35
N ALA A 51 -1.46 -10.02 -2.10
CA ALA A 51 -0.67 -11.24 -1.93
C ALA A 51 0.84 -11.05 -2.19
N LYS A 52 1.22 -10.01 -2.95
CA LYS A 52 2.62 -9.69 -3.25
C LYS A 52 3.20 -8.63 -2.28
N LEU A 53 2.36 -7.99 -1.48
CA LEU A 53 2.75 -6.98 -0.49
C LEU A 53 2.99 -7.55 0.92
N LEU A 54 2.52 -8.77 1.18
CA LEU A 54 2.77 -9.54 2.40
C LEU A 54 4.06 -10.37 2.26
#